data_AF-A0A2T4KT31-F1
#
_entry.id   AF-A0A2T4KT31-F1
#
_cell.length_a   1.000
_cell.length_b   1.000
_cell.length_c   1.000
_cell.angle_alpha   90.00
_cell.angle_beta   90.00
_cell.angle_gamma   90.00
#
_symmetry.space_group_name_H-M   'P 1'
#
loop_
_entity.id
_entity.type
_entity.pdbx_description
1 polymer ?
#
loop_
_entity_poly.entity_id
_entity_poly.type
_entity_poly.pdbx_seq_one_letter_code
_entity_poly.pdbx_strand_id
1 'polypeptide(L)'
;MIPRFREWDAEREKLFKGKGMSYGVRKDFDNSFVIEFEHMEDLDAINKDGSIDRVVMMSTGLKDKNGTEIYEGDIVKNIYDEIYVVKWFDADFHLEEKYNGGFDYFELYSGDNKKVIGNIYENPELLEGE
;
A
#
# COMPACT_ATOMS: atom_id res chain seq x y z
N MET A 1 -12.30 6.53 -11.13
CA MET A 1 -10.98 7.04 -10.68
C MET A 1 -9.91 6.23 -11.38
N ILE A 2 -8.81 6.84 -11.82
CA ILE A 2 -7.71 6.13 -12.48
C ILE A 2 -6.80 5.57 -11.37
N PRO A 3 -6.58 4.23 -11.29
CA PRO A 3 -5.75 3.64 -10.24
C PRO A 3 -4.31 4.17 -10.31
N ARG A 4 -3.77 4.51 -9.14
CA ARG A 4 -2.35 4.77 -8.90
C ARG A 4 -1.76 3.59 -8.18
N PHE A 5 -0.47 3.37 -8.34
CA PHE A 5 0.23 2.25 -7.74
C PHE A 5 1.48 2.72 -7.02
N ARG A 6 1.86 2.00 -5.97
CA ARG A 6 3.17 2.10 -5.34
C ARG A 6 3.78 0.72 -5.20
N GLU A 7 5.08 0.66 -5.01
CA GLU A 7 5.84 -0.56 -4.90
C GLU A 7 6.72 -0.54 -3.67
N TRP A 8 6.77 -1.66 -2.96
CA TRP A 8 7.79 -1.93 -1.97
C TRP A 8 8.90 -2.84 -2.54
N ASP A 9 10.15 -2.45 -2.31
CA ASP A 9 11.34 -3.27 -2.59
C ASP A 9 12.22 -3.31 -1.34
N ALA A 10 12.33 -4.48 -0.72
CA ALA A 10 13.06 -4.67 0.53
C ALA A 10 14.59 -4.59 0.34
N GLU A 11 15.11 -4.99 -0.83
CA GLU A 11 16.54 -4.86 -1.13
C GLU A 11 16.91 -3.39 -1.37
N ARG A 12 16.03 -2.64 -2.04
CA ARG A 12 16.19 -1.19 -2.20
C ARG A 12 16.22 -0.47 -0.84
N GLU A 13 15.37 -0.87 0.10
CA GLU A 13 15.42 -0.34 1.48
C GLU A 13 16.74 -0.66 2.20
N LYS A 14 17.27 -1.88 2.04
CA LYS A 14 18.56 -2.28 2.65
C LYS A 14 19.73 -1.48 2.07
N LEU A 15 19.74 -1.26 0.76
CA LEU A 15 20.79 -0.52 0.05
C LEU A 15 20.69 0.99 0.28
N PHE A 16 19.47 1.52 0.27
CA PHE A 16 19.17 2.95 0.33
C PHE A 16 18.08 3.19 1.38
N LYS A 17 18.47 3.22 2.66
CA LYS A 17 17.54 3.39 3.78
C LYS A 17 16.56 4.56 3.58
N GLY A 18 15.26 4.28 3.72
CA GLY A 18 14.16 5.21 3.47
C GLY A 18 13.79 5.40 1.99
N LYS A 19 14.18 4.45 1.12
CA LYS A 19 13.90 4.46 -0.33
C LYS A 19 13.26 3.15 -0.80
N GLY A 20 12.86 2.25 0.10
CA GLY A 20 12.16 1.03 -0.28
C GLY A 20 10.83 1.28 -1.01
N MET A 21 10.12 2.37 -0.70
CA MET A 21 8.83 2.69 -1.32
C MET A 21 8.98 3.56 -2.57
N SER A 22 8.46 3.07 -3.72
CA SER A 22 8.42 3.80 -4.98
C SER A 22 6.98 4.08 -5.43
N TYR A 23 6.69 5.31 -5.85
CA TYR A 23 5.35 5.68 -6.34
C TYR A 23 5.33 5.68 -7.87
N GLY A 24 4.43 4.89 -8.45
CA GLY A 24 4.37 4.64 -9.89
C GLY A 24 3.98 5.87 -10.69
N VAL A 25 4.74 6.16 -11.75
CA VAL A 25 4.45 7.22 -12.71
C VAL A 25 3.76 6.61 -13.92
N ARG A 26 2.49 6.98 -14.14
CA ARG A 26 1.74 6.56 -15.33
C ARG A 26 2.18 7.36 -16.56
N LYS A 27 2.48 6.65 -17.65
CA LYS A 27 2.68 7.21 -18.99
C LYS A 27 1.71 6.57 -19.96
N ASP A 28 0.93 7.40 -20.64
CA ASP A 28 -0.04 6.95 -21.64
C ASP A 28 0.55 6.99 -23.04
N PHE A 29 0.20 6.00 -23.84
CA PHE A 29 0.53 5.85 -25.26
C PHE A 29 -0.76 5.54 -26.03
N ASP A 30 -0.70 5.61 -27.37
CA ASP A 30 -1.88 5.48 -28.23
C ASP A 30 -2.72 4.20 -27.98
N ASN A 31 -2.08 3.11 -27.54
CA ASN A 31 -2.72 1.81 -27.32
C ASN A 31 -2.44 1.18 -25.95
N SER A 32 -1.75 1.88 -25.06
CA SER A 32 -1.28 1.29 -23.80
C SER A 32 -0.93 2.35 -22.77
N PHE A 33 -0.62 1.91 -21.56
CA PHE A 33 0.04 2.73 -20.57
C PHE A 33 1.15 1.90 -19.92
N VAL A 34 2.15 2.60 -19.38
CA VAL A 34 3.20 2.01 -18.55
C VAL A 34 3.14 2.67 -17.19
N ILE A 35 3.37 1.90 -16.14
CA ILE A 35 3.60 2.40 -14.79
C ILE A 35 5.10 2.21 -14.53
N GLU A 36 5.81 3.33 -14.39
CA GLU A 36 7.24 3.32 -14.10
C GLU A 36 7.46 3.44 -12.59
N PHE A 37 8.20 2.49 -12.03
CA PHE A 37 8.73 2.55 -10.67
C PHE A 37 10.23 2.85 -10.70
N GLU A 38 10.81 3.08 -9.53
CA GLU A 38 12.26 3.06 -9.36
C GLU A 38 12.83 1.70 -9.76
N HIS A 39 14.13 1.69 -10.05
CA HIS A 39 14.83 0.47 -10.43
C HIS A 39 14.65 -0.61 -9.35
N MET A 40 14.41 -1.83 -9.80
CA MET A 40 14.28 -3.01 -8.93
C MET A 40 15.67 -3.39 -8.42
N GLU A 41 15.76 -3.67 -7.13
CA GLU A 41 16.95 -4.24 -6.52
C GLU A 41 16.74 -5.69 -6.09
N ASP A 42 15.49 -6.11 -5.82
CA ASP A 42 15.14 -7.50 -5.54
C ASP A 42 15.08 -8.37 -6.82
N LEU A 43 16.23 -8.87 -7.24
CA LEU A 43 16.35 -9.72 -8.44
C LEU A 43 15.77 -11.13 -8.25
N ASP A 44 15.58 -11.58 -7.00
CA ASP A 44 14.99 -12.90 -6.71
C ASP A 44 13.48 -12.92 -7.03
N ALA A 45 12.84 -11.75 -7.16
CA ALA A 45 11.47 -11.61 -7.62
C ALA A 45 11.28 -11.92 -9.12
N ILE A 46 12.36 -12.08 -9.90
CA ILE A 46 12.29 -12.37 -11.34
C ILE A 46 12.20 -13.89 -11.57
N ASN A 47 11.04 -14.34 -12.05
CA ASN A 47 10.80 -15.73 -12.40
C ASN A 47 11.47 -16.14 -13.72
N LYS A 48 11.64 -17.45 -13.91
CA LYS A 48 12.28 -18.01 -15.12
C LYS A 48 11.55 -17.69 -16.43
N ASP A 49 10.25 -17.42 -16.36
CA ASP A 49 9.42 -17.03 -17.51
C ASP A 49 9.44 -15.52 -17.78
N GLY A 50 10.19 -14.75 -16.98
CA GLY A 50 10.27 -13.30 -17.07
C GLY A 50 9.14 -12.56 -16.35
N SER A 51 8.19 -13.26 -15.72
CA SER A 51 7.26 -12.61 -14.78
C SER A 51 8.01 -12.12 -13.55
N ILE A 52 7.46 -11.08 -12.90
CA ILE A 52 8.11 -10.43 -11.77
C ILE A 52 7.12 -10.33 -10.62
N ASP A 53 7.41 -10.99 -9.51
CA ASP A 53 6.57 -11.01 -8.30
C ASP A 53 6.89 -9.82 -7.39
N ARG A 54 6.70 -8.60 -7.92
CA ARG A 54 6.90 -7.36 -7.16
C ARG A 54 5.76 -7.13 -6.17
N VAL A 55 6.09 -6.51 -5.05
CA VAL A 55 5.09 -6.06 -4.08
C VAL A 55 4.48 -4.74 -4.55
N VAL A 56 3.39 -4.82 -5.30
CA VAL A 56 2.64 -3.66 -5.81
C VAL A 56 1.36 -3.47 -4.99
N MET A 57 1.09 -2.22 -4.62
CA MET A 57 -0.10 -1.80 -3.87
C MET A 57 -0.89 -0.76 -4.66
N MET A 58 -2.21 -0.92 -4.72
CA MET A 58 -3.10 -0.02 -5.44
C MET A 58 -3.66 1.09 -4.53
N SER A 59 -3.85 2.29 -5.09
CA SER A 59 -4.60 3.36 -4.42
C SER A 59 -6.09 3.00 -4.32
N THR A 60 -6.69 3.31 -3.16
CA THR A 60 -8.13 3.26 -2.94
C THR A 60 -8.89 4.36 -3.68
N GLY A 61 -8.20 5.43 -4.09
CA GLY A 61 -8.80 6.68 -4.59
C GLY A 61 -9.43 7.56 -3.54
N LEU A 62 -9.43 7.12 -2.29
CA LEU A 62 -9.87 7.90 -1.14
C LEU A 62 -8.68 8.64 -0.56
N LYS A 63 -9.01 9.76 0.08
CA LYS A 63 -8.05 10.56 0.84
C LYS A 63 -8.40 10.53 2.30
N ASP A 64 -7.36 10.48 3.13
CA ASP A 64 -7.47 10.61 4.57
C ASP A 64 -7.89 12.04 4.97
N LYS A 65 -8.11 12.27 6.26
CA LYS A 65 -8.51 13.58 6.81
C LYS A 65 -7.51 14.72 6.54
N ASN A 66 -6.27 14.41 6.20
CA ASN A 66 -5.22 15.38 5.87
C ASN A 66 -5.03 15.55 4.35
N GLY A 67 -5.85 14.88 3.53
CA GLY A 67 -5.74 14.90 2.08
C GLY A 67 -4.69 13.94 1.51
N THR A 68 -4.13 13.06 2.34
CA THR A 68 -3.18 12.01 1.93
C THR A 68 -3.93 10.90 1.24
N GLU A 69 -3.46 10.45 0.08
CA GLU A 69 -4.05 9.31 -0.61
C GLU A 69 -3.88 8.04 0.22
N ILE A 70 -4.94 7.22 0.32
CA ILE A 70 -4.91 5.94 1.00
C ILE A 70 -4.63 4.82 -0.01
N TYR A 71 -3.63 4.00 0.26
CA TYR A 71 -3.23 2.84 -0.54
C TYR A 71 -3.48 1.54 0.21
N GLU A 72 -3.57 0.45 -0.53
CA GLU A 72 -3.41 -0.90 0.01
C GLU A 72 -2.14 -1.03 0.86
N GLY A 73 -2.25 -1.71 1.99
CA GLY A 73 -1.19 -1.88 2.97
C GLY A 73 -0.96 -0.66 3.87
N ASP A 74 -1.68 0.46 3.69
CA ASP A 74 -1.62 1.57 4.65
C ASP A 74 -2.19 1.17 6.00
N ILE A 75 -1.53 1.66 7.04
CA ILE A 75 -2.00 1.60 8.41
C ILE A 75 -2.72 2.91 8.70
N VAL A 76 -4.01 2.81 8.98
CA VAL A 76 -4.87 3.96 9.26
C VAL A 76 -5.35 3.95 10.69
N LYS A 77 -5.45 5.15 11.25
CA LYS A 77 -5.96 5.40 12.60
C LYS A 77 -7.23 6.24 12.52
N ASN A 78 -8.29 5.80 13.19
CA ASN A 78 -9.56 6.53 13.21
C ASN A 78 -9.60 7.59 14.34
N ILE A 79 -10.76 8.21 14.54
CA ILE A 79 -10.98 9.23 15.59
C ILE A 79 -11.06 8.66 17.02
N TYR A 80 -11.20 7.34 17.17
CA TYR A 80 -11.25 6.61 18.44
C TYR A 80 -9.92 5.93 18.78
N ASP A 81 -8.85 6.30 18.05
CA ASP A 81 -7.52 5.72 18.16
C ASP A 81 -7.40 4.24 17.76
N GLU A 82 -8.40 3.68 17.11
CA GLU A 82 -8.38 2.30 16.58
C GLU A 82 -7.52 2.23 15.31
N ILE A 83 -6.73 1.16 15.19
CA ILE A 83 -5.74 0.94 14.12
C ILE A 83 -6.22 -0.18 13.19
N TYR A 84 -6.17 0.10 11.89
CA TYR A 84 -6.55 -0.82 10.84
C TYR A 84 -5.50 -0.88 9.74
N VAL A 85 -5.43 -2.01 9.04
CA VAL A 85 -4.68 -2.16 7.79
C VAL A 85 -5.66 -2.13 6.62
N VAL A 86 -5.34 -1.35 5.59
CA VAL A 86 -6.12 -1.28 4.35
C VAL A 86 -5.79 -2.48 3.47
N LYS A 87 -6.79 -3.25 3.05
CA LYS A 87 -6.61 -4.49 2.28
C LYS A 87 -7.57 -4.55 1.11
N TRP A 88 -7.13 -5.07 -0.03
CA TRP A 88 -8.04 -5.46 -1.10
C TRP A 88 -8.61 -6.86 -0.81
N PHE A 89 -9.93 -6.96 -0.64
CA PHE A 89 -10.60 -8.21 -0.31
C PHE A 89 -12.02 -8.23 -0.89
N ASP A 90 -12.44 -9.36 -1.45
CA ASP A 90 -13.78 -9.56 -2.03
C ASP A 90 -14.24 -8.42 -2.98
N ALA A 91 -13.32 -8.02 -3.87
CA ALA A 91 -13.52 -6.98 -4.87
C ALA A 91 -13.72 -5.55 -4.33
N ASP A 92 -13.37 -5.28 -3.06
CA ASP A 92 -13.35 -3.92 -2.50
C ASP A 92 -12.22 -3.71 -1.47
N PHE A 93 -11.98 -2.45 -1.09
CA PHE A 93 -11.06 -2.10 -0.02
C PHE A 93 -11.73 -2.23 1.35
N HIS A 94 -11.08 -2.97 2.23
CA HIS A 94 -11.51 -3.23 3.59
C HIS A 94 -10.47 -2.75 4.59
N LEU A 95 -10.93 -2.52 5.82
CA LEU A 95 -10.13 -2.26 7.00
C LEU A 95 -10.07 -3.54 7.83
N GLU A 96 -8.87 -4.10 7.94
CA GLU A 96 -8.56 -5.24 8.80
C GLU A 96 -8.13 -4.72 10.17
N GLU A 97 -8.86 -5.09 11.22
CA GLU A 97 -8.57 -4.63 12.58
C GLU A 97 -7.34 -5.33 13.18
N LYS A 98 -6.43 -4.54 13.77
CA LYS A 98 -5.18 -5.02 14.40
C LYS A 98 -5.44 -6.01 15.55
N TYR A 99 -6.38 -5.70 16.45
CA TYR A 99 -6.45 -6.34 17.77
C TYR A 99 -7.32 -7.60 17.86
N ASN A 100 -8.23 -7.81 16.89
CA ASN A 100 -9.10 -8.99 16.87
C ASN A 100 -8.53 -10.13 16.02
N GLY A 101 -7.26 -10.09 15.60
CA GLY A 101 -6.65 -11.16 14.80
C GLY A 101 -7.21 -11.27 13.37
N GLY A 102 -7.73 -10.16 12.81
CA GLY A 102 -8.17 -10.08 11.41
C GLY A 102 -9.53 -10.73 11.09
N PHE A 103 -10.37 -11.00 12.11
CA PHE A 103 -11.71 -11.56 11.88
C PHE A 103 -12.75 -10.53 11.41
N ASP A 104 -12.52 -9.25 11.68
CA ASP A 104 -13.43 -8.17 11.32
C ASP A 104 -12.86 -7.36 10.14
N TYR A 105 -13.60 -7.38 9.04
CA TYR A 105 -13.35 -6.58 7.85
C TYR A 105 -14.46 -5.55 7.70
N PHE A 106 -14.10 -4.27 7.75
CA PHE A 106 -15.06 -3.18 7.50
C PHE A 106 -14.78 -2.56 6.13
N GLU A 107 -15.80 -2.40 5.30
CA GLU A 107 -15.67 -1.68 4.03
C GLU A 107 -15.10 -0.27 4.27
N LEU A 108 -14.11 0.11 3.48
CA LEU A 108 -13.52 1.45 3.51
C LEU A 108 -14.39 2.40 2.68
N TYR A 109 -15.49 2.88 3.26
CA TYR A 109 -16.41 3.81 2.59
C TYR A 109 -15.87 5.23 2.44
N SER A 110 -15.07 5.70 3.41
CA SER A 110 -14.53 7.06 3.43
C SER A 110 -13.22 7.13 4.21
N GLY A 111 -12.31 8.00 3.76
CA GLY A 111 -11.06 8.31 4.44
C GLY A 111 -11.11 9.56 5.35
N ASP A 112 -12.18 10.37 5.30
CA ASP A 112 -12.27 11.66 5.99
C ASP A 112 -12.22 11.59 7.52
N ASN A 113 -12.54 10.43 8.10
CA ASN A 113 -12.42 10.13 9.52
C ASN A 113 -11.20 9.25 9.87
N LYS A 114 -10.30 9.04 8.91
CA LYS A 114 -9.07 8.24 9.06
C LYS A 114 -7.84 9.12 8.87
N LYS A 115 -6.72 8.70 9.45
CA LYS A 115 -5.40 9.26 9.24
C LYS A 115 -4.44 8.15 8.87
N VAL A 116 -3.73 8.28 7.76
CA VAL A 116 -2.61 7.38 7.46
C VAL A 116 -1.49 7.66 8.45
N ILE A 117 -1.00 6.62 9.14
CA ILE A 117 0.07 6.71 10.14
C ILE A 117 1.33 5.94 9.75
N GLY A 118 1.28 5.15 8.68
CA GLY A 118 2.38 4.35 8.14
C GLY A 118 1.84 3.31 7.17
N ASN A 119 2.66 2.32 6.82
CA ASN A 119 2.24 1.13 6.09
C ASN A 119 2.95 -0.12 6.63
N ILE A 120 2.46 -1.29 6.25
CA ILE A 120 2.95 -2.58 6.77
C ILE A 120 4.41 -2.90 6.40
N TYR A 121 5.00 -2.18 5.45
CA TYR A 121 6.36 -2.42 4.97
C TYR A 121 7.37 -1.46 5.60
N GLU A 122 7.08 -0.16 5.58
CA GLU A 122 7.95 0.88 6.13
C GLU A 122 7.82 1.01 7.66
N ASN A 123 6.67 0.62 8.22
CA ASN A 123 6.34 0.78 9.63
C ASN A 123 5.73 -0.48 10.28
N PRO A 124 6.39 -1.65 10.19
CA PRO A 124 5.89 -2.88 10.80
C PRO A 124 5.70 -2.75 12.32
N GLU A 125 6.48 -1.90 12.99
CA GLU A 125 6.39 -1.62 14.43
C GLU A 125 5.02 -1.08 14.86
N LEU A 126 4.25 -0.47 13.95
CA LEU A 126 2.89 0.01 14.25
C LEU A 126 1.89 -1.13 14.45
N LEU A 127 2.23 -2.34 14.00
CA LEU A 127 1.43 -3.56 14.19
C LEU A 127 1.90 -4.41 15.36
N GLU A 128 3.06 -4.13 15.93
CA GLU A 128 3.50 -4.75 17.17
C GLU A 128 2.65 -4.16 18.31
N GLY A 129 2.01 -5.01 19.11
CA GLY A 129 1.32 -4.59 20.34
C GLY A 129 2.32 -4.46 21.48
N GLU A 130 2.03 -3.61 22.47
CA GLU A 130 2.65 -3.77 23.79
C GLU A 130 2.25 -5.10 24.44
#